data_AF-A0A5A8A1Q3-F1
#
_entry.id   AF-A0A5A8A1Q3-F1
#
_cell.length_a   1.000
_cell.length_b   1.000
_cell.length_c   1.000
_cell.angle_alpha   90.00
_cell.angle_beta   90.00
_cell.angle_gamma   90.00
#
_symmetry.space_group_name_H-M   'P 1'
#
loop_
_entity.id
_entity.type
_entity.pdbx_description
1 polymer ?
#
loop_
_entity_poly.entity_id
_entity_poly.type
_entity_poly.pdbx_seq_one_letter_code
_entity_poly.pdbx_strand_id
1 'polypeptide(L)'
;MGVMKRIIEGKTYNTETSTRIAKAPQHEDEMDQFDLLYQTRHGAFFCYYGGETPFGDPFENLKPLSPSEAQAWLERYNFVDEIEKLFGEQPEAGEAESRITVRIPDSLKIRIEALAKSNGQSLNAWIMRCLETCANAQAHGQGR
;
A
#
# COMPACT_ATOMS: atom_id res chain seq x y z
N MET A 1 0.40 -23.85 6.28
CA MET A 1 0.41 -22.45 6.76
C MET A 1 -0.82 -22.25 7.63
N GLY A 2 -0.63 -21.74 8.85
CA GLY A 2 -1.72 -21.53 9.79
C GLY A 2 -2.71 -20.46 9.31
N VAL A 3 -3.98 -20.63 9.67
CA VAL A 3 -4.98 -19.56 9.56
C VAL A 3 -4.80 -18.67 10.78
N MET A 4 -4.54 -17.38 10.56
CA MET A 4 -4.25 -16.42 11.62
C MET A 4 -5.18 -15.22 11.51
N LYS A 5 -5.86 -14.90 12.62
CA LYS A 5 -6.79 -13.77 12.71
C LYS A 5 -6.53 -12.99 14.00
N ARG A 6 -6.35 -11.67 13.88
CA ARG A 6 -6.21 -10.76 15.04
C ARG A 6 -6.99 -9.47 14.82
N ILE A 7 -7.43 -8.87 15.93
CA ILE A 7 -7.96 -7.50 15.96
C ILE A 7 -6.86 -6.62 16.55
N ILE A 8 -6.44 -5.61 15.79
CA ILE A 8 -5.39 -4.66 16.19
C ILE A 8 -5.96 -3.26 15.94
N GLU A 9 -6.00 -2.42 16.97
CA GLU A 9 -6.58 -1.07 16.92
C GLU A 9 -8.02 -1.03 16.34
N GLY A 10 -8.84 -2.03 16.71
CA GLY A 10 -10.22 -2.15 16.22
C GLY A 10 -10.36 -2.61 14.76
N LYS A 11 -9.26 -2.92 14.06
CA LYS A 11 -9.26 -3.43 12.69
C LYS A 11 -8.96 -4.92 12.67
N THR A 12 -9.69 -5.67 11.85
CA THR A 12 -9.49 -7.13 11.71
C THR A 12 -8.48 -7.42 10.61
N TYR A 13 -7.49 -8.25 10.94
CA TYR A 13 -6.51 -8.81 10.01
C TYR A 13 -6.67 -10.32 10.01
N ASN A 14 -6.81 -10.92 8.83
CA ASN A 14 -7.08 -12.35 8.68
C ASN A 14 -6.37 -12.89 7.42
N THR A 15 -5.49 -13.88 7.58
CA THR A 15 -4.74 -14.50 6.47
C THR A 15 -5.64 -15.29 5.52
N GLU A 16 -6.79 -15.78 5.98
CA GLU A 16 -7.73 -16.55 5.16
C GLU A 16 -8.51 -15.67 4.16
N THR A 17 -8.89 -14.47 4.57
CA THR A 17 -9.69 -13.54 3.74
C THR A 17 -8.83 -12.50 3.03
N SER A 18 -7.51 -12.58 3.17
CA SER A 18 -6.56 -11.62 2.60
C SER A 18 -5.74 -12.28 1.51
N THR A 19 -5.33 -11.50 0.53
CA THR A 19 -4.46 -11.97 -0.55
C THR A 19 -3.03 -11.97 -0.07
N ARG A 20 -2.34 -13.11 -0.16
CA ARG A 20 -0.89 -13.17 0.05
C ARG A 20 -0.21 -12.51 -1.15
N ILE A 21 0.59 -11.48 -0.90
CA ILE A 21 1.36 -10.76 -1.91
C ILE A 21 2.68 -11.49 -2.17
N ALA A 22 3.45 -11.73 -1.11
CA ALA A 22 4.80 -12.27 -1.24
C ALA A 22 5.23 -13.06 0.02
N LYS A 23 6.27 -13.89 -0.13
CA LYS A 23 6.95 -14.61 0.95
C LYS A 23 8.42 -14.25 0.89
N ALA A 24 9.01 -13.79 1.99
CA ALA A 24 10.44 -13.52 2.06
C ALA A 24 11.25 -14.79 1.73
N PRO A 25 12.33 -14.69 0.95
CA PRO A 25 13.26 -15.80 0.74
C PRO A 25 13.75 -16.33 2.09
N GLN A 26 13.81 -17.66 2.25
CA GLN A 26 14.42 -18.27 3.42
C GLN A 26 15.92 -18.41 3.19
N HIS A 27 16.73 -18.00 4.17
CA HIS A 27 18.14 -18.33 4.20
C HIS A 27 18.35 -19.74 4.76
N GLU A 28 19.40 -20.44 4.30
CA GLU A 28 19.69 -21.83 4.71
C GLU A 28 19.86 -21.97 6.23
N ASP A 29 20.32 -20.91 6.90
CA ASP A 29 20.52 -20.85 8.35
C ASP A 29 19.25 -20.52 9.16
N GLU A 30 18.15 -20.17 8.49
CA GLU A 30 16.87 -19.75 9.10
C GLU A 30 15.81 -20.84 8.96
N MET A 31 16.15 -22.07 9.37
CA MET A 31 15.19 -23.16 9.40
C MET A 31 13.96 -22.75 10.23
N ASP A 32 12.79 -22.97 9.64
CA ASP A 32 11.46 -22.73 10.22
C ASP A 32 11.01 -21.28 10.42
N GLN A 33 11.81 -20.27 10.06
CA GLN A 33 11.33 -18.88 10.02
C GLN A 33 10.54 -18.58 8.75
N PHE A 34 9.50 -17.74 8.87
CA PHE A 34 8.76 -17.21 7.74
C PHE A 34 8.37 -15.75 7.95
N ASP A 35 8.32 -15.00 6.84
CA ASP A 35 7.74 -13.66 6.77
C ASP A 35 6.93 -13.53 5.47
N LEU A 36 5.67 -13.13 5.61
CA LEU A 36 4.68 -13.11 4.54
C LEU A 36 3.95 -11.78 4.52
N LEU A 37 3.93 -11.12 3.37
CA LEU A 37 3.15 -9.90 3.17
C LEU A 37 1.75 -10.23 2.66
N TYR A 38 0.73 -9.67 3.31
CA TYR A 38 -0.66 -9.79 2.92
C TYR A 38 -1.32 -8.44 2.67
N GLN A 39 -2.31 -8.45 1.79
CA GLN A 39 -3.23 -7.34 1.58
C GLN A 39 -4.67 -7.80 1.84
N THR A 40 -5.36 -7.11 2.75
CA THR A 40 -6.79 -7.34 3.00
C THR A 40 -7.63 -6.96 1.78
N ARG A 41 -8.86 -7.45 1.70
CA ARG A 41 -9.84 -7.05 0.65
C ARG A 41 -10.12 -5.53 0.58
N HIS A 42 -9.87 -4.80 1.67
CA HIS A 42 -10.02 -3.34 1.74
C HIS A 42 -8.68 -2.62 1.54
N GLY A 43 -7.64 -3.35 1.16
CA GLY A 43 -6.34 -2.85 0.75
C GLY A 43 -5.45 -2.34 1.88
N ALA A 44 -5.74 -2.69 3.14
CA ALA A 44 -4.79 -2.56 4.25
C ALA A 44 -3.75 -3.68 4.19
N PHE A 45 -2.50 -3.37 4.55
CA PHE A 45 -1.38 -4.31 4.51
C PHE A 45 -1.02 -4.82 5.91
N PHE A 46 -0.44 -6.02 5.96
CA PHE A 46 0.13 -6.57 7.18
C PHE A 46 1.13 -7.68 6.88
N CYS A 47 2.11 -7.85 7.76
CA CYS A 47 2.99 -9.01 7.77
C CYS A 47 2.45 -10.08 8.70
N TYR A 48 2.55 -11.33 8.26
CA TYR A 48 2.39 -12.53 9.08
C TYR A 48 3.73 -13.26 9.09
N TYR A 49 4.33 -13.36 10.27
CA TYR A 49 5.67 -13.90 10.45
C TYR A 49 5.73 -14.80 11.67
N GLY A 50 6.72 -15.68 11.70
CA GLY A 50 6.88 -16.66 12.76
C GLY A 50 8.11 -17.51 12.57
N GLY A 51 8.26 -18.47 13.46
CA GLY A 51 9.33 -19.46 13.45
C GLY A 51 9.52 -20.04 14.85
N GLU A 52 10.75 -20.39 15.19
CA GLU A 52 11.10 -20.90 16.51
C GLU A 52 11.92 -19.87 17.30
N THR A 53 11.67 -19.79 18.60
CA THR A 53 12.50 -19.02 19.53
C THR A 53 13.83 -19.74 19.78
N PRO A 54 14.84 -19.09 20.40
CA PRO A 54 16.10 -19.76 20.78
C PRO A 54 15.92 -20.97 21.71
N PHE A 55 14.76 -21.13 22.34
CA PHE A 55 14.41 -22.26 23.21
C PHE A 55 13.65 -23.38 22.47
N GLY A 56 13.41 -23.23 21.16
CA GLY A 56 12.65 -24.17 20.34
C GLY A 56 11.12 -24.00 20.42
N ASP A 57 10.63 -22.99 21.14
CA ASP A 57 9.18 -22.74 21.19
C ASP A 57 8.71 -22.06 19.88
N PRO A 58 7.67 -22.58 19.21
CA PRO A 58 7.14 -21.94 18.02
C PRO A 58 6.42 -20.63 18.37
N PHE A 59 6.54 -19.63 17.50
CA PHE A 59 5.82 -18.38 17.61
C PHE A 59 5.28 -17.91 16.27
N GLU A 60 4.16 -17.19 16.33
CA GLU A 60 3.50 -16.60 15.19
C GLU A 60 2.88 -15.26 15.55
N ASN A 61 3.08 -14.24 14.70
CA ASN A 61 2.61 -12.89 14.94
C ASN A 61 2.15 -12.18 13.67
N LEU A 62 1.35 -11.14 13.88
CA LEU A 62 0.82 -10.28 12.84
C LEU A 62 1.15 -8.82 13.16
N LYS A 63 1.74 -8.11 12.20
CA LYS A 63 2.03 -6.69 12.30
C LYS A 63 1.31 -5.92 11.18
N PRO A 64 0.38 -4.99 11.48
CA PRO A 64 -0.15 -4.07 10.50
C PRO A 64 0.95 -3.21 9.89
N LEU A 65 0.87 -2.96 8.59
CA LEU A 65 1.80 -2.09 7.87
C LEU A 65 1.03 -0.96 7.18
N SER A 66 1.64 0.22 7.18
CA SER A 66 1.30 1.29 6.25
C SER A 66 1.69 0.91 4.81
N PRO A 67 1.14 1.59 3.79
CA PRO A 67 1.52 1.36 2.40
C PRO A 67 3.02 1.52 2.13
N SER A 68 3.68 2.52 2.73
CA SER A 68 5.11 2.74 2.58
C SER A 68 5.94 1.65 3.26
N GLU A 69 5.52 1.16 4.43
CA GLU A 69 6.19 0.02 5.08
C GLU A 69 6.04 -1.28 4.27
N ALA A 70 4.88 -1.50 3.64
CA ALA A 70 4.66 -2.65 2.77
C ALA A 70 5.50 -2.56 1.49
N GLN A 71 5.62 -1.37 0.89
CA GLN A 71 6.51 -1.12 -0.24
C GLN A 71 7.98 -1.38 0.16
N ALA A 72 8.44 -0.81 1.27
CA ALA A 72 9.80 -1.02 1.76
C ALA A 72 10.11 -2.50 2.06
N TRP A 73 9.11 -3.26 2.52
CA TRP A 73 9.23 -4.71 2.70
C TRP A 73 9.46 -5.43 1.36
N LEU A 74 8.72 -5.07 0.31
CA LEU A 74 8.91 -5.66 -1.02
C LEU A 74 10.25 -5.26 -1.65
N GLU A 75 10.67 -4.00 -1.50
CA GLU A 75 11.95 -3.48 -1.99
C GLU A 75 13.12 -4.24 -1.38
N ARG A 76 13.07 -4.52 -0.07
CA ARG A 76 14.10 -5.28 0.64
C ARG A 76 14.39 -6.64 0.02
N TYR A 77 13.36 -7.30 -0.51
CA TYR A 77 13.46 -8.64 -1.09
C TYR A 77 13.37 -8.64 -2.63
N ASN A 78 13.47 -7.45 -3.25
CA ASN A 78 13.48 -7.27 -4.70
C ASN A 78 12.24 -7.82 -5.43
N PHE A 79 11.04 -7.68 -4.83
CA PHE A 79 9.77 -8.07 -5.45
C PHE A 79 9.26 -6.99 -6.43
N VAL A 80 9.99 -6.78 -7.54
CA VAL A 80 9.73 -5.71 -8.54
C VAL A 80 8.30 -5.77 -9.07
N ASP A 81 7.88 -6.92 -9.60
CA ASP A 81 6.55 -7.07 -10.22
C ASP A 81 5.40 -6.73 -9.26
N GLU A 82 5.53 -7.10 -7.99
CA GLU A 82 4.50 -6.83 -6.99
C GLU A 82 4.50 -5.37 -6.54
N ILE A 83 5.67 -4.71 -6.52
CA ILE A 83 5.76 -3.26 -6.31
C ILE A 83 5.04 -2.54 -7.44
N GLU A 84 5.35 -2.88 -8.70
CA GLU A 84 4.74 -2.21 -9.85
C GLU A 84 3.23 -2.45 -9.92
N LYS A 85 2.77 -3.65 -9.59
CA LYS A 85 1.34 -3.96 -9.58
C LYS A 85 0.57 -3.24 -8.47
N LEU A 86 1.14 -3.15 -7.27
CA LEU A 86 0.45 -2.58 -6.10
C LEU A 86 0.59 -1.07 -6.02
N PHE A 87 1.79 -0.59 -6.32
CA PHE A 87 2.17 0.80 -6.15
C PHE A 87 2.33 1.50 -7.47
N GLY A 88 2.45 0.83 -8.63
CA GLY A 88 2.77 1.42 -9.94
C GLY A 88 4.28 1.41 -10.23
N GLU A 89 4.67 1.66 -11.48
CA GLU A 89 6.08 1.82 -11.87
C GLU A 89 6.77 2.85 -10.96
N GLN A 90 8.00 2.52 -10.56
CA GLN A 90 8.83 3.41 -9.75
C GLN A 90 9.63 4.32 -10.68
N PRO A 91 9.77 5.61 -10.33
CA PRO A 91 10.56 6.53 -11.12
C PRO A 91 12.00 6.05 -11.27
N GLU A 92 12.63 6.40 -12.38
CA GLU A 92 14.08 6.18 -12.52
C GLU A 92 14.81 7.00 -11.44
N ALA A 93 15.90 6.45 -10.90
CA ALA A 93 16.67 7.11 -9.85
C ALA A 93 17.12 8.51 -10.32
N GLY A 94 16.54 9.55 -9.72
CA GLY A 94 16.84 10.96 -10.04
C GLY A 94 15.69 11.76 -10.67
N GLU A 95 14.45 11.27 -10.70
CA GLU A 95 13.34 12.00 -11.36
C GLU A 95 12.66 13.13 -10.57
N ALA A 96 12.14 14.09 -11.35
CA ALA A 96 11.62 15.40 -10.96
C ALA A 96 10.09 15.44 -10.71
N GLU A 97 9.38 14.33 -10.87
CA GLU A 97 7.92 14.26 -10.68
C GLU A 97 7.55 13.39 -9.48
N SER A 98 6.58 13.85 -8.68
CA SER A 98 6.06 13.12 -7.53
C SER A 98 4.74 12.43 -7.86
N ARG A 99 4.64 11.12 -7.59
CA ARG A 99 3.44 10.33 -7.87
C ARG A 99 2.53 10.22 -6.63
N ILE A 100 1.23 10.48 -6.81
CA ILE A 100 0.22 10.36 -5.75
C ILE A 100 -0.84 9.33 -6.17
N THR A 101 -1.08 8.33 -5.32
CA THR A 101 -2.17 7.36 -5.51
C THR A 101 -3.26 7.60 -4.47
N VAL A 102 -4.49 7.85 -4.91
CA VAL A 102 -5.64 8.14 -4.02
C VAL A 102 -6.75 7.11 -4.25
N ARG A 103 -7.30 6.57 -3.16
CA ARG A 103 -8.54 5.78 -3.22
C ARG A 103 -9.73 6.71 -3.06
N ILE A 104 -10.61 6.73 -4.04
CA ILE A 104 -11.83 7.54 -4.04
C ILE A 104 -13.06 6.63 -4.19
N PRO A 105 -14.22 7.00 -3.64
CA PRO A 105 -15.46 6.30 -3.93
C PRO A 105 -15.77 6.31 -5.43
N ASP A 106 -16.33 5.22 -5.97
CA ASP A 106 -16.71 5.14 -7.38
C ASP A 106 -17.65 6.27 -7.80
N SER A 107 -18.57 6.65 -6.92
CA SER A 107 -19.47 7.78 -7.15
C SER A 107 -18.74 9.10 -7.36
N LEU A 108 -17.58 9.31 -6.70
CA LEU A 108 -16.75 10.48 -6.92
C LEU A 108 -16.03 10.39 -8.26
N LYS A 109 -15.46 9.22 -8.59
CA LYS A 109 -14.81 8.97 -9.89
C LYS A 109 -15.73 9.29 -11.07
N ILE A 110 -16.94 8.75 -11.05
CA ILE A 110 -17.95 8.99 -12.11
C ILE A 110 -18.25 10.48 -12.27
N ARG A 111 -18.37 11.20 -11.14
CA ARG A 111 -18.66 12.65 -11.15
C ARG A 111 -17.50 13.45 -11.74
N ILE A 112 -16.25 13.16 -11.37
CA ILE A 112 -15.09 13.90 -11.88
C ILE A 112 -14.83 13.60 -13.36
N GLU A 113 -15.09 12.38 -13.83
CA GLU A 113 -15.01 12.02 -15.25
C GLU A 113 -16.04 12.78 -16.09
N ALA A 114 -17.28 12.88 -15.59
CA ALA A 114 -18.33 13.65 -16.26
C ALA A 114 -17.97 15.15 -16.34
N LEU A 115 -17.43 15.72 -15.26
CA LEU A 115 -16.98 17.11 -15.21
C LEU A 115 -15.77 17.36 -16.13
N ALA A 116 -14.79 16.46 -16.16
CA ALA A 116 -13.65 16.57 -17.06
C ALA A 116 -14.11 16.57 -18.52
N LYS A 117 -15.01 15.63 -18.88
CA LYS A 117 -15.58 15.52 -20.23
C LYS A 117 -16.38 16.76 -20.62
N SER A 118 -17.20 17.32 -19.72
CA SER A 118 -17.97 18.53 -20.02
C SER A 118 -17.09 19.78 -20.22
N ASN A 119 -15.87 19.77 -19.65
CA ASN A 119 -14.87 20.82 -19.84
C ASN A 119 -13.93 20.56 -21.04
N GLY A 120 -14.12 19.47 -21.81
CA GLY A 120 -13.23 19.09 -22.91
C GLY A 120 -11.82 18.74 -22.46
N GLN A 121 -11.64 18.31 -21.21
CA GLN A 121 -10.35 18.01 -20.60
C GLN A 121 -10.18 16.51 -20.39
N SER A 122 -8.93 16.03 -20.38
CA SER A 122 -8.62 14.72 -19.81
C SER A 122 -8.86 14.75 -18.30
N LEU A 123 -9.11 13.59 -17.71
CA LEU A 123 -9.31 13.48 -16.26
C LEU A 123 -8.11 14.03 -15.48
N ASN A 124 -6.88 13.69 -15.89
CA ASN A 124 -5.66 14.18 -15.24
C ASN A 124 -5.53 15.70 -15.33
N ALA A 125 -5.76 16.30 -16.51
CA ALA A 125 -5.69 17.75 -16.67
C ALA A 125 -6.72 18.47 -15.78
N TRP A 126 -7.93 17.91 -15.68
CA TRP A 126 -8.98 18.46 -14.83
C TRP A 126 -8.61 18.36 -13.35
N ILE A 127 -8.09 17.21 -12.90
CA ILE A 127 -7.65 16.99 -11.51
C ILE A 127 -6.51 17.95 -11.16
N MET A 128 -5.48 18.06 -12.00
CA MET A 128 -4.33 18.94 -11.75
C MET A 128 -4.76 20.40 -11.61
N ARG A 129 -5.61 20.89 -12.52
CA ARG A 129 -6.18 22.25 -12.43
C ARG A 129 -6.93 22.47 -11.12
N CYS A 130 -7.71 21.48 -10.68
CA CYS A 130 -8.42 21.56 -9.40
C CYS A 130 -7.45 21.61 -8.21
N LEU A 131 -6.41 20.76 -8.21
CA LEU A 131 -5.37 20.75 -7.17
C LEU A 131 -4.61 22.08 -7.11
N GLU A 132 -4.18 22.61 -8.26
CA GLU A 132 -3.52 23.91 -8.37
C GLU A 132 -4.41 25.05 -7.85
N THR A 133 -5.68 25.06 -8.24
CA THR A 133 -6.65 26.07 -7.77
C THR A 133 -6.79 26.02 -6.25
N CYS A 134 -6.91 24.83 -5.68
CA CYS A 134 -7.01 24.63 -4.24
C CYS A 134 -5.72 25.06 -3.50
N ALA A 135 -4.55 24.67 -4.01
CA ALA A 135 -3.27 25.04 -3.43
C ALA A 135 -3.05 26.56 -3.41
N ASN A 136 -3.34 27.22 -4.53
CA ASN A 136 -3.20 28.68 -4.64
C ASN A 136 -4.17 29.43 -3.72
N ALA A 137 -5.42 28.97 -3.60
CA ALA A 137 -6.40 29.59 -2.70
C ALA A 137 -5.95 29.53 -1.22
N GLN A 138 -5.29 28.45 -0.80
CA GLN A 138 -4.78 28.30 0.56
C GLN A 138 -3.52 29.15 0.81
N ALA A 139 -2.64 29.30 -0.19
CA ALA A 139 -1.48 30.17 -0.08
C ALA A 139 -1.86 31.65 0.12
N HIS A 140 -2.93 32.11 -0.53
CA HIS A 140 -3.43 33.49 -0.37
C HIS A 140 -4.23 33.73 0.93
N GLY A 141 -4.75 32.67 1.57
CA GLY A 141 -5.50 32.76 2.82
C GLY A 141 -4.65 32.83 4.09
N GLN A 142 -3.37 32.45 4.03
CA GLN A 142 -2.44 32.46 5.19
C GLN A 142 -1.66 33.78 5.37
N GLY A 143 -1.95 34.80 4.56
CA GLY A 143 -1.30 36.12 4.62
C GLY A 143 -2.12 37.21 5.31
N ARG A 144 -3.09 36.88 6.16
CA ARG A 144 -3.92 37.85 6.90
C ARG A 144 -4.02 37.50 8.37
#